data_AF-A0A816X906-F1
#
_entry.id   AF-A0A816X906-F1
#
_cell.length_a   1.000
_cell.length_b   1.000
_cell.length_c   1.000
_cell.angle_alpha   90.00
_cell.angle_beta   90.00
_cell.angle_gamma   90.00
#
_symmetry.space_group_name_H-M   'P 1'
#
loop_
_entity.id
_entity.type
_entity.pdbx_description
1 polymer ?
#
loop_
_entity_poly.entity_id
_entity_poly.type
_entity_poly.pdbx_seq_one_letter_code
_entity_poly.pdbx_strand_id
1 'polypeptide(L)' 'MVYVNTELKTIAKRVESEEYYVTLDMFVADARRMFNNCRTYNSPDTIYYKCATSQVTRLLYFLNYVLLILYN' A
#
# COMPACT_ATOMS: atom_id res chain seq x y z
N MET A 1 10.27 7.06 -11.53
CA MET A 1 10.66 5.71 -11.06
C MET A 1 11.21 5.66 -9.63
N VAL A 2 11.85 6.72 -9.11
CA VAL A 2 12.63 6.66 -7.85
C VAL A 2 11.78 6.50 -6.58
N TYR A 3 10.58 7.12 -6.50
CA TYR A 3 9.84 7.19 -5.22
C TYR A 3 9.05 5.93 -4.85
N VAL A 4 8.42 5.25 -5.81
CA VAL A 4 7.62 4.02 -5.54
C VAL A 4 8.51 2.87 -5.09
N ASN A 5 9.70 2.76 -5.67
CA ASN A 5 10.68 1.72 -5.35
C ASN A 5 11.17 1.85 -3.89
N THR A 6 11.34 3.08 -3.40
CA THR A 6 11.81 3.36 -2.04
C THR A 6 10.75 3.08 -0.97
N GLU A 7 9.49 3.42 -1.22
CA GLU A 7 8.39 3.17 -0.28
C GLU A 7 8.08 1.66 -0.15
N LEU A 8 8.06 0.92 -1.27
CA LEU A 8 7.87 -0.54 -1.25
C LEU A 8 8.97 -1.26 -0.47
N LYS A 9 10.23 -0.83 -0.64
CA LYS A 9 11.37 -1.39 0.13
C LYS A 9 11.22 -1.14 1.64
N THR A 10 10.69 0.02 2.02
CA THR A 10 10.47 0.35 3.43
C THR A 10 9.35 -0.49 4.02
N ILE A 11 8.23 -0.63 3.31
CA ILE A 11 7.09 -1.46 3.74
C ILE A 11 7.53 -2.93 3.84
N ALA A 12 8.26 -3.45 2.85
CA ALA A 12 8.74 -4.84 2.86
C ALA A 12 9.62 -5.13 4.09
N LYS A 13 10.59 -4.24 4.38
CA LYS A 13 11.43 -4.36 5.59
C LYS A 13 10.63 -4.33 6.89
N ARG A 14 9.58 -3.49 6.96
CA ARG A 14 8.71 -3.40 8.14
C ARG A 14 7.86 -4.65 8.32
N VAL A 15 7.38 -5.25 7.22
CA VAL A 15 6.68 -6.55 7.27
C VAL A 15 7.64 -7.64 7.74
N GLU A 16 8.83 -7.75 7.13
CA GLU A 16 9.84 -8.75 7.49
C GLU A 16 10.33 -8.61 8.93
N SER A 17 10.35 -7.39 9.48
CA SER A 17 10.77 -7.19 10.87
C SER A 17 9.78 -7.77 11.88
N GLU A 18 8.50 -7.93 11.52
CA GLU A 18 7.39 -8.29 12.43
C GLU A 18 7.21 -7.37 13.67
N GLU A 19 8.08 -6.37 13.85
CA GLU A 19 8.10 -5.46 15.01
C GLU A 19 7.28 -4.18 14.79
N TYR A 20 7.11 -3.76 13.53
CA TYR A 20 6.51 -2.46 13.22
C TYR A 20 4.99 -2.52 13.10
N TYR A 21 4.44 -3.52 12.39
CA TYR A 21 3.01 -3.61 12.15
C TYR A 21 2.31 -4.39 13.25
N VAL A 22 2.16 -3.74 14.42
CA VAL A 22 1.47 -4.31 15.59
C VAL A 22 -0.03 -4.52 15.32
N THR A 23 -0.61 -3.69 14.45
CA THR A 23 -2.01 -3.82 14.00
C THR A 23 -2.09 -3.76 12.48
N LEU A 24 -3.12 -4.40 11.92
CA LEU A 24 -3.38 -4.34 10.48
C LEU A 24 -3.55 -2.89 9.99
N ASP A 25 -4.17 -2.02 10.79
CA ASP A 25 -4.39 -0.61 10.46
C ASP A 25 -3.11 0.17 10.21
N MET A 26 -2.02 -0.15 10.93
CA MET A 26 -0.70 0.46 10.70
C MET A 26 -0.17 0.10 9.30
N PHE A 27 -0.32 -1.16 8.89
CA PHE A 27 0.03 -1.60 7.54
C PHE A 27 -0.84 -0.93 6.48
N VAL A 28 -2.15 -0.83 6.72
CA VAL A 28 -3.08 -0.15 5.81
C VAL A 28 -2.72 1.33 5.66
N ALA A 29 -2.35 2.01 6.74
CA ALA A 29 -1.97 3.42 6.71
C ALA A 29 -0.71 3.66 5.85
N ASP A 30 0.32 2.84 6.00
CA ASP A 30 1.55 2.91 5.20
C ASP A 30 1.28 2.60 3.72
N ALA A 31 0.49 1.56 3.44
CA ALA A 31 0.11 1.23 2.07
C ALA A 31 -0.65 2.38 1.40
N ARG A 32 -1.63 3.00 2.09
CA ARG A 32 -2.36 4.17 1.60
C ARG A 32 -1.42 5.34 1.32
N ARG A 33 -0.47 5.61 2.20
CA ARG A 33 0.55 6.66 2.04
C ARG A 33 1.41 6.43 0.81
N MET A 34 1.91 5.21 0.61
CA MET A 34 2.68 4.85 -0.58
C MET A 34 1.91 5.17 -1.86
N PHE A 35 0.63 4.80 -1.94
CA PHE A 35 -0.18 5.09 -3.12
C PHE A 35 -0.54 6.57 -3.30
N ASN A 36 -0.75 7.31 -2.21
CA ASN A 36 -0.87 8.77 -2.27
C ASN A 36 0.40 9.39 -2.86
N ASN A 37 1.58 8.98 -2.38
CA ASN A 37 2.86 9.43 -2.93
C ASN A 37 2.99 9.07 -4.42
N CYS A 38 2.59 7.86 -4.83
CA CYS A 38 2.55 7.48 -6.24
C CYS A 38 1.70 8.44 -7.09
N ARG A 39 0.54 8.87 -6.61
CA ARG A 39 -0.33 9.81 -7.33
C ARG A 39 0.22 11.23 -7.33
N THR A 40 0.81 11.69 -6.22
CA THR A 40 1.35 13.04 -6.11
C THR A 40 2.58 13.25 -6.99
N TYR A 41 3.45 12.25 -7.10
CA TYR A 41 4.74 12.38 -7.79
C TYR A 41 4.75 11.88 -9.23
N ASN A 42 3.70 11.21 -9.71
CA ASN A 42 3.61 10.75 -11.10
C ASN A 42 2.42 11.41 -11.79
N SER A 43 2.62 11.89 -13.02
CA SER A 43 1.55 12.52 -13.80
C SER A 43 0.39 11.55 -14.09
N PRO A 44 -0.88 12.01 -14.10
CA PRO A 44 -2.07 11.20 -14.39
C PRO A 44 -2.02 10.40 -15.69
N ASP A 45 -1.30 10.90 -16.69
CA ASP A 45 -1.19 10.27 -18.01
C ASP A 45 -0.22 9.08 -18.01
N THR A 46 0.55 8.91 -16.95
CA THR A 46 1.49 7.81 -16.85
C THR A 46 0.80 6.51 -16.48
N ILE A 47 1.30 5.40 -17.02
CA ILE A 47 0.90 4.05 -16.61
C ILE A 47 1.06 3.83 -15.10
N TYR A 48 1.98 4.55 -14.46
CA TYR A 48 2.24 4.48 -13.03
C TYR A 48 1.10 5.05 -12.20
N TYR A 49 0.53 6.19 -12.59
CA TYR A 49 -0.64 6.76 -11.90
C TYR A 49 -1.86 5.84 -12.03
N LYS A 50 -2.08 5.29 -13.23
CA LYS A 50 -3.18 4.35 -13.49
C LYS A 50 -3.02 3.05 -12.72
N CYS A 51 -1.82 2.44 -12.72
CA CYS A 51 -1.53 1.23 -11.95
C CYS A 51 -1.61 1.46 -10.44
N ALA A 52 -1.10 2.59 -9.93
CA ALA A 52 -1.22 2.90 -8.51
C ALA A 52 -2.69 2.97 -8.06
N THR A 53 -3.56 3.55 -8.89
CA THR A 53 -4.99 3.64 -8.62
C THR A 53 -5.66 2.26 -8.63
N SER A 54 -5.37 1.41 -9.62
CA SER A 54 -5.92 0.05 -9.68
C SER A 54 -5.42 -0.86 -8.54
N GLN A 55 -4.16 -0.72 -8.14
CA GLN A 55 -3.58 -1.53 -7.06
C GLN A 55 -4.10 -1.13 -5.66
N VAL A 56 -4.38 0.16 -5.41
CA VAL A 56 -5.07 0.61 -4.18
C VAL A 56 -6.40 -0.11 -4.02
N THR A 57 -7.22 -0.07 -5.07
CA THR A 57 -8.57 -0.64 -5.05
C THR A 57 -8.50 -2.14 -4.74
N ARG A 58 -7.60 -2.88 -5.40
CA ARG A 58 -7.43 -4.32 -5.16
C ARG A 58 -6.93 -4.63 -3.75
N LEU A 59 -5.99 -3.83 -3.21
CA LEU A 59 -5.53 -4.01 -1.83
C LEU A 59 -6.64 -3.76 -0.82
N LEU A 60 -7.46 -2.72 -1.01
CA LEU A 60 -8.59 -2.43 -0.12
C LEU A 60 -9.63 -3.55 -0.12
N TYR A 61 -9.95 -4.13 -1.28
CA TYR A 61 -10.85 -5.29 -1.36
C TYR A 61 -10.27 -6.51 -0.64
N PHE A 62 -8.99 -6.80 -0.86
CA PHE A 62 -8.31 -7.91 -0.20
C PHE A 62 -8.29 -7.73 1.33
N LEU A 63 -7.99 -6.53 1.82
CA LEU A 63 -7.97 -6.24 3.26
C LEU A 63 -9.37 -6.34 3.88
N ASN A 64 -10.41 -5.83 3.22
CA ASN A 64 -11.79 -6.01 3.70
C ASN A 64 -12.19 -7.49 3.76
N TYR A 65 -11.74 -8.29 2.79
CA TYR A 65 -11.98 -9.74 2.80
C TYR A 65 -11.24 -10.44 3.94
N VAL A 66 -9.97 -10.09 4.19
CA VAL A 66 -9.19 -10.64 5.31
C VAL A 66 -9.81 -10.24 6.65
N LEU A 67 -10.23 -8.98 6.81
CA LEU A 67 -10.97 -8.54 8.00
C LEU A 67 -12.27 -9.34 8.17
N LEU A 68 -13.05 -9.55 7.11
CA LEU A 68 -14.27 -10.34 7.20
C LEU A 68 -14.03 -11.78 7.71
N ILE A 69 -12.91 -12.39 7.31
CA ILE A 69 -12.49 -13.73 7.76
C ILE A 69 -12.00 -13.73 9.20
N LEU A 70 -11.23 -12.71 9.62
CA LEU A 70 -10.66 -12.67 10.97
C LEU A 70 -11.69 -12.31 12.05
N TYR A 71 -12.79 -11.64 11.66
CA TYR A 71 -13.84 -11.17 12.57
C TYR A 71 -15.16 -11.97 12.44
N ASN A 72 -15.17 -13.10 11.73
CA ASN A 72 -16.21 -14.15 11.77
C ASN A 72 -15.60 -15.48 12.24
#